data_AF-A0A3M1ESQ9-F1
#
_entry.id   AF-A0A3M1ESQ9-F1
#
_cell.length_a   1.000
_cell.length_b   1.000
_cell.length_c   1.000
_cell.angle_alpha   90.00
_cell.angle_beta   90.00
_cell.angle_gamma   90.00
#
_symmetry.space_group_name_H-M   'P 1'
#
loop_
_entity.id
_entity.type
_entity.pdbx_description
1 polymer ?
#
loop_
_entity_poly.entity_id
_entity_poly.type
_entity_poly.pdbx_seq_one_letter_code
_entity_poly.pdbx_strand_id
1 'polypeptide(L)'
;MRSLLREAGIEVVGRSADPGRGLAEIQHLHPQVVLLEGTAISPDLIEALQSYVGQAIGRRLLILDPDQNVLNTYTHQSRVVQSSEDLVQALGALGQNTGARS
;
A
#
# COMPACT_ATOMS: atom_id res chain seq x y z
N MET A 1 -12.79 4.29 -3.86
CA MET A 1 -11.52 3.52 -3.71
C MET A 1 -11.43 2.30 -4.62
N ARG A 2 -12.30 1.28 -4.51
CA ARG A 2 -12.21 0.06 -5.35
C ARG A 2 -12.20 0.32 -6.86
N SER A 3 -13.05 1.22 -7.36
CA SER A 3 -13.09 1.58 -8.79
C SER A 3 -11.80 2.25 -9.26
N LEU A 4 -11.24 3.16 -8.45
CA LEU A 4 -9.97 3.83 -8.74
C LEU A 4 -8.79 2.86 -8.77
N LEU A 5 -8.72 1.93 -7.81
CA LEU A 5 -7.67 0.90 -7.79
C LEU A 5 -7.76 0.01 -9.03
N ARG A 6 -8.97 -0.36 -9.45
CA ARG A 6 -9.19 -1.15 -10.66
C ARG A 6 -8.77 -0.41 -11.93
N GLU A 7 -9.09 0.89 -12.02
CA GLU A 7 -8.64 1.77 -13.11
C GLU A 7 -7.11 1.91 -13.14
N ALA A 8 -6.45 1.86 -11.98
CA ALA A 8 -5.00 1.83 -11.85
C ALA A 8 -4.36 0.49 -12.24
N GLY A 9 -5.16 -0.52 -12.64
CA GLY A 9 -4.68 -1.89 -12.87
C GLY A 9 -4.30 -2.63 -11.58
N ILE A 10 -4.77 -2.16 -10.42
CA ILE A 10 -4.54 -2.81 -9.13
C ILE A 10 -5.71 -3.73 -8.79
N GLU A 11 -5.39 -5.00 -8.62
CA GLU A 11 -6.33 -6.00 -8.13
C GLU A 11 -6.34 -6.01 -6.60
N VAL A 12 -7.53 -5.89 -6.01
CA VAL A 12 -7.72 -5.98 -4.55
C VAL A 12 -7.95 -7.44 -4.19
N VAL A 13 -6.91 -8.09 -3.64
CA VAL A 13 -6.93 -9.51 -3.27
C VAL A 13 -7.45 -9.77 -1.84
N GLY A 14 -7.46 -8.76 -0.97
CA GLY A 14 -7.90 -8.88 0.42
C GLY A 14 -8.24 -7.53 1.05
N ARG A 15 -9.01 -7.55 2.14
CA ARG A 15 -9.37 -6.36 2.93
C ARG A 15 -9.77 -6.79 4.35
N SER A 16 -9.11 -6.22 5.35
CA SER A 16 -9.49 -6.38 6.76
C SER A 16 -9.56 -5.02 7.45
N ALA A 17 -10.54 -4.86 8.34
CA ALA A 17 -10.60 -3.75 9.29
C ALA A 17 -9.93 -4.11 10.64
N ASP A 18 -9.70 -5.40 10.89
CA ASP A 18 -8.99 -5.90 12.05
C ASP A 18 -7.49 -6.07 11.70
N PRO A 19 -6.56 -5.43 12.45
CA PRO A 19 -5.12 -5.49 12.16
C PRO A 19 -4.54 -6.91 12.25
N GLY A 20 -4.95 -7.71 13.23
CA GLY A 20 -4.44 -9.06 13.43
C GLY A 20 -4.84 -10.00 12.28
N ARG A 21 -6.11 -9.95 11.88
CA ARG A 21 -6.62 -10.67 10.71
C ARG A 21 -5.99 -10.14 9.42
N GLY A 22 -5.79 -8.83 9.31
CA GLY A 22 -5.13 -8.22 8.16
C GLY A 22 -3.71 -8.74 7.95
N LEU A 23 -2.94 -8.87 9.04
CA LEU A 23 -1.58 -9.45 8.96
C LEU A 23 -1.62 -10.92 8.50
N ALA A 24 -2.55 -11.72 9.01
CA ALA A 24 -2.73 -13.11 8.58
C ALA A 24 -3.11 -13.21 7.09
N GLU A 25 -4.03 -12.35 6.62
CA GLU A 25 -4.42 -12.29 5.20
C GLU A 25 -3.25 -11.86 4.31
N ILE A 26 -2.44 -10.89 4.73
CA ILE A 26 -1.24 -10.45 4.03
C ILE A 26 -0.20 -11.58 3.93
N GLN A 27 -0.03 -12.35 5.01
CA GLN A 27 0.84 -13.53 5.02
C GLN A 27 0.33 -14.65 4.11
N HIS A 28 -0.99 -14.85 4.01
CA HIS A 28 -1.59 -15.91 3.20
C HIS A 28 -1.68 -15.56 1.70
N LEU A 29 -2.09 -14.34 1.38
CA LEU A 29 -2.36 -13.88 0.01
C LEU A 29 -1.12 -13.37 -0.70
N HIS A 30 -0.04 -13.11 0.05
CA HIS A 30 1.24 -12.61 -0.47
C HIS A 30 1.08 -11.43 -1.46
N PRO A 31 0.37 -10.35 -1.09
CA PRO A 31 0.16 -9.23 -1.99
C PRO A 31 1.48 -8.51 -2.31
N GLN A 32 1.56 -7.93 -3.51
CA GLN A 32 2.70 -7.08 -3.92
C GLN A 32 2.65 -5.71 -3.23
N VAL A 33 1.45 -5.23 -2.92
CA VAL A 33 1.21 -3.92 -2.29
C VAL A 33 0.23 -4.09 -1.14
N VAL A 34 0.59 -3.54 0.02
CA VAL A 34 -0.30 -3.42 1.18
C VAL A 34 -0.71 -1.96 1.31
N LEU A 35 -2.02 -1.69 1.32
CA LEU A 35 -2.58 -0.35 1.53
C LEU A 35 -3.19 -0.27 2.93
N LEU A 36 -2.71 0.66 3.74
CA LEU A 36 -3.32 1.03 5.02
C LEU A 36 -4.14 2.30 4.83
N GLU A 37 -5.42 2.27 5.22
CA GLU A 37 -6.36 3.37 5.11
C GLU A 37 -6.83 3.75 6.52
N GLY A 38 -6.53 4.97 6.98
CA GLY A 38 -7.01 5.48 8.26
C GLY A 38 -6.12 6.55 8.89
N THR A 39 -6.71 7.36 9.78
CA THR A 39 -6.06 8.49 10.46
C THR A 39 -5.26 8.11 11.70
N ALA A 40 -5.47 6.91 12.25
CA ALA A 40 -4.84 6.43 13.47
C ALA A 40 -4.15 5.07 13.25
N ILE A 41 -3.22 5.02 12.28
CA ILE A 41 -2.42 3.83 12.06
C ILE A 41 -1.40 3.73 13.21
N SER A 42 -1.51 2.67 14.01
CA SER A 42 -0.59 2.42 15.12
C SER A 42 0.85 2.24 14.61
N PRO A 43 1.86 2.86 15.26
CA PRO A 43 3.27 2.61 14.97
C PRO A 43 3.63 1.12 14.99
N ASP A 44 3.06 0.36 15.93
CA ASP A 44 3.32 -1.08 16.08
C ASP A 44 2.84 -1.89 14.87
N LEU A 45 1.71 -1.48 14.26
CA LEU A 45 1.19 -2.10 13.05
C LEU A 45 2.10 -1.81 11.86
N ILE A 46 2.63 -0.59 11.78
CA ILE A 46 3.58 -0.19 10.74
C ILE A 46 4.85 -1.02 10.87
N GLU A 47 5.40 -1.17 12.07
CA GLU A 47 6.63 -1.94 12.33
C GLU A 47 6.45 -3.44 12.02
N ALA A 48 5.30 -4.03 12.39
CA ALA A 48 4.98 -5.41 12.07
C ALA A 48 4.89 -5.65 10.55
N LEU A 49 4.26 -4.71 9.81
CA LEU A 49 4.13 -4.79 8.37
C LEU A 49 5.45 -4.50 7.64
N GLN A 50 6.27 -3.58 8.16
CA GLN A 50 7.63 -3.38 7.66
C GLN A 50 8.48 -4.62 7.82
N SER A 51 8.41 -5.28 8.97
CA SER A 51 9.15 -6.52 9.20
C SER A 51 8.76 -7.59 8.17
N TYR A 52 7.46 -7.69 7.85
CA TYR A 52 6.96 -8.60 6.81
C TYR A 52 7.37 -8.19 5.39
N VAL A 53 7.24 -6.90 5.04
CA VAL A 53 7.53 -6.37 3.70
C VAL A 53 9.04 -6.34 3.44
N GLY A 54 9.84 -5.96 4.42
CA GLY A 54 11.30 -5.91 4.35
C GLY A 54 11.96 -7.27 4.19
N GLN A 55 11.31 -8.35 4.63
CA GLN A 55 11.75 -9.72 4.37
C GLN A 55 11.41 -10.21 2.95
N ALA A 56 10.55 -9.52 2.22
CA ALA A 56 10.05 -9.94 0.93
C ALA A 56 10.43 -8.95 -0.19
N ILE A 57 11.42 -9.33 -0.98
CA ILE A 57 11.92 -8.52 -2.10
C ILE A 57 10.75 -8.13 -3.02
N GLY A 58 10.59 -6.83 -3.27
CA GLY A 58 9.61 -6.27 -4.20
C GLY A 58 8.23 -5.96 -3.61
N ARG A 59 7.95 -6.29 -2.34
CA ARG A 59 6.71 -5.87 -1.67
C ARG A 59 6.78 -4.40 -1.25
N ARG A 60 5.64 -3.72 -1.27
CA ARG A 60 5.53 -2.29 -0.87
C ARG A 60 4.44 -2.10 0.16
N LEU A 61 4.74 -1.26 1.15
CA LEU A 61 3.76 -0.75 2.10
C LEU A 61 3.40 0.68 1.71
N LEU A 62 2.10 0.92 1.54
CA LEU A 62 1.51 2.21 1.26
C LEU A 62 0.57 2.60 2.38
N ILE A 63 0.72 3.83 2.86
CA ILE A 63 -0.15 4.42 3.85
C ILE A 63 -0.89 5.57 3.16
N LEU A 64 -2.21 5.48 3.15
CA LEU A 64 -3.10 6.49 2.63
C LEU A 64 -3.81 7.17 3.80
N ASP A 65 -3.60 8.47 3.92
CA ASP A 65 -4.42 9.35 4.75
C ASP A 65 -5.41 10.08 3.83
N PRO A 66 -6.69 9.65 3.80
CA PRO A 66 -7.70 10.27 2.94
C PRO A 66 -8.11 11.67 3.42
N ASP A 67 -7.92 12.00 4.70
CA ASP A 67 -8.30 13.31 5.26
C ASP A 67 -7.25 14.36 4.90
N GLN A 68 -6.00 13.95 4.75
CA GLN A 68 -4.89 14.82 4.34
C GLN A 68 -4.48 14.69 2.87
N ASN A 69 -5.10 13.77 2.12
CA ASN A 69 -4.68 13.39 0.76
C ASN A 69 -3.18 13.05 0.67
N VAL A 70 -2.65 12.35 1.67
CA VAL A 70 -1.23 11.96 1.74
C VAL A 70 -1.07 10.50 1.39
N LEU A 71 -0.14 10.21 0.46
CA LEU A 71 0.34 8.86 0.19
C LEU A 71 1.79 8.74 0.64
N ASN A 72 2.02 7.93 1.66
CA ASN A 72 3.35 7.59 2.11
C ASN A 72 3.74 6.22 1.58
N THR A 73 4.85 6.17 0.83
CA THR A 73 5.45 4.92 0.38
C THR A 73 6.60 4.58 1.32
N TYR A 74 6.56 3.38 1.90
CA TYR A 74 7.61 2.88 2.80
C TYR A 74 8.85 2.39 2.01
N THR A 75 9.37 3.29 1.18
CA THR A 75 10.71 3.33 0.58
C THR A 75 11.39 4.66 0.93
N HIS A 76 10.98 5.29 2.04
CA HIS A 76 11.33 6.66 2.46
C HIS A 76 10.92 7.77 1.48
N GLN A 77 9.84 7.58 0.73
CA GLN A 77 9.31 8.58 -0.21
C GLN A 77 7.89 8.96 0.17
N SER A 78 7.68 10.24 0.49
CA SER A 78 6.36 10.82 0.73
C SER A 78 5.93 11.64 -0.49
N ARG A 79 4.68 11.48 -0.92
CA ARG A 79 4.08 12.26 -2.00
C ARG A 79 2.72 12.80 -1.53
N VAL A 80 2.56 14.12 -1.64
CA VAL A 80 1.23 14.75 -1.51
C VAL A 80 0.46 14.47 -2.79
N VAL A 81 -0.76 13.96 -2.65
CA VAL A 81 -1.59 13.59 -3.79
C VAL A 81 -2.65 14.66 -3.98
N GLN A 82 -2.73 15.24 -5.17
CA GLN A 82 -3.64 16.37 -5.43
C GLN A 82 -5.01 15.96 -5.97
N SER A 83 -5.13 14.73 -6.48
CA SER A 83 -6.38 14.20 -7.03
C SER A 83 -6.41 12.67 -6.97
N SER A 84 -7.59 12.09 -7.16
CA SER A 84 -7.74 10.64 -7.31
C SER A 84 -6.99 10.08 -8.54
N GLU A 85 -6.83 10.85 -9.62
CA GLU A 85 -5.98 10.49 -10.76
C GLU A 85 -4.50 10.48 -10.40
N ASP A 86 -4.04 11.46 -9.61
CA ASP A 86 -2.66 11.53 -9.12
C ASP A 86 -2.34 10.34 -8.19
N LEU A 87 -3.33 9.89 -7.40
CA LEU A 87 -3.23 8.66 -6.60
C LEU A 87 -3.04 7.44 -7.51
N VAL A 88 -3.87 7.32 -8.54
CA VAL A 88 -3.82 6.22 -9.51
C VAL A 88 -2.49 6.20 -10.26
N GLN A 89 -1.97 7.35 -10.68
CA GLN A 89 -0.67 7.45 -11.33
C GLN A 89 0.48 7.10 -10.39
N ALA A 90 0.44 7.57 -9.14
CA ALA A 90 1.44 7.22 -8.13
C ALA A 90 1.46 5.71 -7.88
N LEU A 91 0.27 5.11 -7.74
CA LEU A 91 0.08 3.67 -7.58
C LEU A 91 0.56 2.86 -8.79
N GLY A 92 0.24 3.31 -10.01
CA GLY A 92 0.68 2.68 -11.25
C GLY A 92 2.21 2.72 -11.43
N ALA A 93 2.85 3.85 -11.12
CA ALA A 93 4.31 3.99 -11.18
C ALA A 93 5.02 3.05 -10.19
N LEU A 94 4.41 2.78 -9.04
CA LEU A 94 4.94 1.84 -8.06
C LEU A 94 4.85 0.38 -8.56
N GLY A 95 3.78 0.02 -9.27
CA GLY A 95 3.64 -1.31 -9.90
C GLY A 95 4.67 -1.56 -11.00
N GLN A 96 4.99 -0.55 -11.82
CA GLN A 96 5.92 -0.69 -12.95
C GLN A 96 7.40 -0.76 -12.56
N ASN A 97 7.80 -0.16 -11.43
CA ASN A 97 9.20 -0.19 -10.97
C ASN A 97 9.68 -1.59 -10.50
N THR A 98 8.80 -2.58 -10.51
CA THR A 98 9.12 -3.99 -10.19
C THR A 98 9.65 -4.77 -11.40
N GLY A 99 9.58 -4.19 -12.62
CA GLY A 99 10.06 -4.82 -13.87
C GLY A 99 11.42 -4.33 -14.39
N ALA A 100 12.08 -3.37 -13.72
CA ALA A 100 13.28 -2.70 -14.24
C ALA A 100 14.53 -2.99 -13.40
N ARG A 101 14.85 -4.26 -13.16
CA ARG A 101 16.20 -4.73 -12.80
C ARG A 101 16.43 -6.11 -13.42
N SER A 102 16.70 -6.10 -14.73
CA SER A 102 17.41 -7.17 -15.43
C SER A 102 18.90 -7.10 -15.13
#